data_AF-A0A0U0ZT25-F1
#
_entry.id   AF-A0A0U0ZT25-F1
#
_cell.length_a   1.000
_cell.length_b   1.000
_cell.length_c   1.000
_cell.angle_alpha   90.00
_cell.angle_beta   90.00
_cell.angle_gamma   90.00
#
_symmetry.space_group_name_H-M   'P 1'
#
loop_
_entity.id
_entity.type
_entity.pdbx_description
1 polymer ?
#
loop_
_entity_poly.entity_id
_entity_poly.type
_entity_poly.pdbx_seq_one_letter_code
_entity_poly.pdbx_strand_id
1 'polypeptide(L)'
;MRPLKWIFPNTGANQMTTVAEPTPPPLYDYWQYTLMPISEVPYPQGLGKVGYEELRTGMKQLLGARHESPDAHEDAFWTPKYQRLIEKHLKPTFDQGGDIVDIAQQVASIAEHNPVIGQRLSGLRPDSENRYWAGLPPLDDGLSQYVKSWIDHPPEITLYANGKHLYDGGRHRIAYLRYRVQRINPNFRVLVNLNKLVSS
;
A
#
# COMPACT_ATOMS: atom_id res chain seq x y z
N MET A 1 -81.16 -9.92 2.56
CA MET A 1 -79.71 -10.21 2.46
C MET A 1 -79.11 -9.33 1.38
N ARG A 2 -78.22 -8.40 1.74
CA ARG A 2 -77.46 -7.53 0.82
C ARG A 2 -75.97 -7.77 1.10
N PRO A 3 -75.11 -7.96 0.09
CA PRO A 3 -73.68 -8.17 0.32
C PRO A 3 -72.92 -6.87 0.56
N LEU A 4 -71.89 -6.96 1.42
CA LEU A 4 -70.99 -5.88 1.82
C LEU A 4 -70.20 -5.31 0.64
N LYS A 5 -70.13 -3.98 0.55
CA LYS A 5 -69.08 -3.24 -0.18
C LYS A 5 -67.92 -2.98 0.77
N TRP A 6 -66.73 -3.44 0.43
CA TRP A 6 -65.49 -3.10 1.12
C TRP A 6 -64.86 -1.86 0.47
N ILE A 7 -64.46 -0.91 1.33
CA ILE A 7 -63.68 0.28 1.00
C ILE A 7 -62.24 0.03 1.49
N PHE A 8 -61.29 0.46 0.66
CA PHE A 8 -59.83 0.29 0.65
C PHE A 8 -59.07 0.66 1.94
N PRO A 9 -57.77 0.33 1.98
CA PRO A 9 -56.85 1.47 1.95
C PRO A 9 -55.69 1.35 0.96
N ASN A 10 -55.46 2.51 0.36
CA ASN A 10 -54.29 3.04 -0.31
C ASN A 10 -52.96 2.63 0.38
N THR A 11 -52.14 1.80 -0.24
CA THR A 11 -50.75 1.55 0.17
C THR A 11 -49.83 2.55 -0.50
N GLY A 12 -49.25 3.42 0.33
CA GLY A 12 -48.36 4.49 -0.08
C GLY A 12 -47.00 4.02 -0.60
N ALA A 13 -46.44 4.91 -1.42
CA ALA A 13 -45.02 5.21 -1.60
C ALA A 13 -44.03 4.04 -1.67
N ASN A 14 -43.74 3.60 -2.90
CA ASN A 14 -42.43 3.04 -3.23
C ASN A 14 -41.36 4.09 -2.89
N GLN A 15 -40.61 3.87 -1.82
CA GLN A 15 -39.33 4.55 -1.63
C GLN A 15 -38.39 4.03 -2.73
N MET A 16 -38.13 4.86 -3.74
CA MET A 16 -37.03 4.64 -4.66
C MET A 16 -35.74 4.75 -3.84
N THR A 17 -35.17 3.61 -3.49
CA THR A 17 -33.81 3.53 -2.97
C THR A 17 -32.90 4.10 -4.05
N THR A 18 -32.42 5.33 -3.87
CA THR A 18 -31.38 5.92 -4.70
C THR A 18 -30.14 5.04 -4.54
N VAL A 19 -29.91 4.14 -5.49
CA VAL A 19 -28.66 3.41 -5.60
C VAL A 19 -27.61 4.47 -5.83
N ALA A 20 -26.73 4.70 -4.84
CA ALA A 20 -25.61 5.62 -5.02
C ALA A 20 -24.86 5.18 -6.28
N GLU A 21 -24.76 6.09 -7.25
CA GLU A 21 -23.99 5.83 -8.46
C GLU A 21 -22.58 5.40 -8.05
N PRO A 22 -22.02 4.35 -8.67
CA PRO A 22 -20.66 3.94 -8.37
C PRO A 22 -19.75 5.12 -8.62
N THR A 23 -19.01 5.54 -7.60
CA THR A 23 -18.01 6.58 -7.74
C THR A 23 -17.05 6.13 -8.84
N PRO A 24 -16.85 6.93 -9.91
CA PRO A 24 -15.92 6.55 -10.96
C PRO A 24 -14.56 6.29 -10.34
N PRO A 25 -13.81 5.28 -10.84
CA PRO A 25 -12.51 4.96 -10.29
C PRO A 25 -11.61 6.22 -10.35
N PRO A 26 -10.73 6.41 -9.35
CA PRO A 26 -9.81 7.53 -9.37
C PRO A 26 -9.01 7.55 -10.67
N LEU A 27 -9.00 8.71 -11.33
CA LEU A 27 -8.17 8.91 -12.52
C LEU A 27 -6.73 9.18 -12.07
N TYR A 28 -5.82 8.33 -12.52
CA TYR A 28 -4.38 8.49 -12.29
C TYR A 28 -3.74 9.16 -13.51
N ASP A 29 -2.86 10.12 -13.26
CA ASP A 29 -2.03 10.82 -14.24
C ASP A 29 -0.98 9.86 -14.82
N TYR A 30 -0.28 9.14 -13.94
CA TYR A 30 0.69 8.11 -14.34
C TYR A 30 0.91 7.06 -13.25
N TRP A 31 1.55 5.97 -13.68
CA TRP A 31 2.18 4.93 -12.86
C TRP A 31 3.69 4.92 -13.09
N GLN A 32 4.49 4.65 -12.07
CA GLN A 32 5.95 4.62 -12.19
C GLN A 32 6.54 3.60 -11.22
N TYR A 33 7.03 2.50 -11.77
CA TYR A 33 7.87 1.56 -11.04
C TYR A 33 9.27 2.12 -10.95
N THR A 34 9.83 2.27 -9.75
CA THR A 34 11.14 2.89 -9.58
C THR A 34 11.87 2.34 -8.36
N LEU A 35 13.20 2.45 -8.38
CA LEU A 35 14.05 2.20 -7.23
C LEU A 35 14.25 3.50 -6.46
N MET A 36 13.84 3.54 -5.20
CA MET A 36 14.04 4.70 -4.32
C MET A 36 14.96 4.36 -3.15
N PRO A 37 15.83 5.28 -2.71
CA PRO A 37 16.47 5.20 -1.41
C PRO A 37 15.45 5.04 -0.29
N ILE A 38 15.66 4.12 0.65
CA ILE A 38 14.75 3.89 1.78
C ILE A 38 14.54 5.17 2.62
N SER A 39 15.51 6.09 2.65
CA SER A 39 15.36 7.40 3.30
C SER A 39 14.36 8.33 2.62
N GLU A 40 14.15 8.21 1.30
CA GLU A 40 13.26 9.07 0.51
C GLU A 40 11.85 8.51 0.38
N VAL A 41 11.71 7.21 0.59
CA VAL A 41 10.41 6.56 0.72
C VAL A 41 9.64 7.22 1.88
N PRO A 42 8.31 7.44 1.82
CA PRO A 42 7.57 8.08 2.91
C PRO A 42 7.51 7.21 4.17
N TYR A 43 7.26 7.84 5.32
CA TYR A 43 6.92 7.11 6.53
C TYR A 43 5.53 6.47 6.40
N PRO A 44 5.32 5.28 6.98
CA PRO A 44 4.06 4.57 6.83
C PRO A 44 2.93 5.32 7.54
N GLN A 45 1.73 5.32 6.97
CA GLN A 45 0.52 5.72 7.68
C GLN A 45 -0.30 4.51 8.12
N GLY A 46 -0.92 4.57 9.29
CA GLY A 46 -1.95 3.58 9.68
C GLY A 46 -1.40 2.15 9.72
N LEU A 47 -0.31 1.95 10.47
CA LEU A 47 0.21 0.61 10.73
C LEU A 47 -0.79 -0.20 11.57
N GLY A 48 -1.14 -1.37 11.05
CA GLY A 48 -2.05 -2.32 11.70
C GLY A 48 -3.38 -2.43 10.97
N LYS A 49 -3.38 -3.15 9.82
CA LYS A 49 -4.60 -3.50 9.08
C LYS A 49 -5.09 -4.89 9.50
N VAL A 50 -6.10 -5.41 8.82
CA VAL A 50 -6.53 -6.82 8.95
C VAL A 50 -5.31 -7.75 8.95
N GLY A 51 -5.18 -8.57 9.98
CA GLY A 51 -4.03 -9.45 10.24
C GLY A 51 -2.90 -8.83 11.08
N TYR A 52 -3.06 -7.59 11.56
CA TYR A 52 -2.09 -6.87 12.41
C TYR A 52 -2.82 -6.02 13.48
N GLU A 53 -3.86 -6.56 14.08
CA GLU A 53 -4.76 -5.86 15.02
C GLU A 53 -4.03 -5.42 16.30
N GLU A 54 -3.12 -6.24 16.81
CA GLU A 54 -2.31 -5.90 17.98
C GLU A 54 -1.36 -4.75 17.68
N LEU A 55 -0.74 -4.73 16.48
CA LEU A 55 0.08 -3.61 16.03
C LEU A 55 -0.75 -2.33 15.95
N ARG A 56 -1.98 -2.41 15.40
CA ARG A 56 -2.89 -1.27 15.34
C ARG A 56 -3.17 -0.71 16.73
N THR A 57 -3.45 -1.60 17.68
CA THR A 57 -3.76 -1.24 19.07
C THR A 57 -2.55 -0.57 19.72
N GLY A 58 -1.36 -1.15 19.57
CA GLY A 58 -0.12 -0.55 20.07
C GLY A 58 0.18 0.82 19.45
N MET A 59 -0.04 0.98 18.15
CA MET A 59 0.14 2.27 17.45
C MET A 59 -0.87 3.32 17.92
N LYS A 60 -2.13 2.95 18.15
CA LYS A 60 -3.14 3.84 18.74
C LYS A 60 -2.77 4.29 20.14
N GLN A 61 -2.25 3.40 20.97
CA GLN A 61 -1.80 3.75 22.32
C GLN A 61 -0.58 4.67 22.30
N LEU A 62 0.32 4.47 21.34
CA LEU A 62 1.55 5.26 21.23
C LEU A 62 1.32 6.65 20.61
N LEU A 63 0.55 6.73 19.53
CA LEU A 63 0.39 7.93 18.69
C LEU A 63 -0.95 8.65 18.92
N GLY A 64 -1.86 8.04 19.67
CA GLY A 64 -3.19 8.57 19.94
C GLY A 64 -4.02 8.79 18.68
N ALA A 65 -4.71 9.92 18.62
CA ALA A 65 -5.57 10.28 17.49
C ALA A 65 -4.81 10.40 16.16
N ARG A 66 -3.49 10.63 16.19
CA ARG A 66 -2.65 10.81 15.00
C ARG A 66 -2.07 9.48 14.46
N HIS A 67 -2.51 8.31 14.94
CA HIS A 67 -1.98 7.01 14.49
C HIS A 67 -2.23 6.67 13.00
N GLU A 68 -2.98 7.48 12.25
CA GLU A 68 -3.13 7.37 10.79
C GLU A 68 -2.37 8.47 10.02
N SER A 69 -1.60 9.31 10.71
CA SER A 69 -0.83 10.41 10.12
C SER A 69 0.61 9.98 9.83
N PRO A 70 1.11 10.09 8.58
CA PRO A 70 2.52 9.85 8.25
C PRO A 70 3.48 10.61 9.17
N ASP A 71 3.24 11.91 9.40
CA ASP A 71 4.10 12.77 10.23
C ASP A 71 4.24 12.25 11.67
N ALA A 72 3.15 11.75 12.27
CA ALA A 72 3.21 11.18 13.61
C ALA A 72 4.02 9.88 13.65
N HIS A 73 3.97 9.10 12.57
CA HIS A 73 4.81 7.92 12.41
C HIS A 73 6.28 8.31 12.22
N GLU A 74 6.58 9.33 11.42
CA GLU A 74 7.92 9.88 11.23
C GLU A 74 8.55 10.35 12.55
N ASP A 75 7.85 11.23 13.27
CA ASP A 75 8.28 11.79 14.56
C ASP A 75 8.62 10.69 15.58
N ALA A 76 7.79 9.64 15.62
CA ALA A 76 7.90 8.59 16.63
C ALA A 76 8.73 7.38 16.19
N PHE A 77 9.06 7.24 14.89
CA PHE A 77 9.53 5.99 14.31
C PHE A 77 10.71 5.44 15.09
N TRP A 78 11.72 6.27 15.35
CA TRP A 78 12.97 5.87 15.99
C TRP A 78 12.92 5.78 17.52
N THR A 79 11.75 6.01 18.13
CA THR A 79 11.61 5.86 19.58
C THR A 79 11.63 4.38 19.99
N PRO A 80 12.16 4.04 21.18
CA PRO A 80 12.19 2.65 21.64
C PRO A 80 10.81 1.99 21.72
N LYS A 81 9.76 2.75 22.04
CA LYS A 81 8.38 2.24 22.10
C LYS A 81 7.89 1.83 20.71
N TYR A 82 8.11 2.67 19.71
CA TYR A 82 7.71 2.39 18.33
C TYR A 82 8.48 1.19 17.77
N GLN A 83 9.80 1.16 17.97
CA GLN A 83 10.64 0.07 17.46
C GLN A 83 10.29 -1.29 18.07
N ARG A 84 9.93 -1.33 19.36
CA ARG A 84 9.40 -2.56 19.97
C ARG A 84 8.11 -3.06 19.31
N LEU A 85 7.23 -2.17 18.86
CA LEU A 85 6.02 -2.58 18.15
C LEU A 85 6.34 -3.16 16.77
N ILE A 86 7.28 -2.55 16.04
CA ILE A 86 7.76 -3.06 14.75
C ILE A 86 8.39 -4.43 14.93
N GLU A 87 9.31 -4.57 15.87
CA GLU A 87 10.00 -5.83 16.13
C GLU A 87 9.05 -6.92 16.62
N LYS A 88 8.15 -6.61 17.58
CA LYS A 88 7.22 -7.61 18.11
C LYS A 88 6.24 -8.13 17.05
N HIS A 89 5.71 -7.25 16.19
CA HIS A 89 4.57 -7.59 15.35
C HIS A 89 4.90 -7.78 13.86
N LEU A 90 6.00 -7.22 13.35
CA LEU A 90 6.36 -7.33 11.93
C LEU A 90 7.49 -8.32 11.67
N LYS A 91 8.47 -8.41 12.57
CA LYS A 91 9.59 -9.35 12.43
C LYS A 91 9.13 -10.80 12.23
N PRO A 92 8.18 -11.36 13.02
CA PRO A 92 7.77 -12.74 12.85
C PRO A 92 7.14 -13.01 11.48
N THR A 93 6.46 -12.02 10.90
CA THR A 93 5.80 -12.18 9.60
C THR A 93 6.78 -12.08 8.44
N PHE A 94 7.76 -11.18 8.51
CA PHE A 94 8.65 -10.93 7.38
C PHE A 94 9.92 -11.78 7.40
N ASP A 95 10.37 -12.23 8.57
CA ASP A 95 11.54 -13.11 8.66
C ASP A 95 11.21 -14.59 8.36
N GLN A 96 9.93 -14.97 8.35
CA GLN A 96 9.49 -16.32 7.94
C GLN A 96 9.91 -16.69 6.52
N GLY A 97 10.08 -15.70 5.65
CA GLY A 97 10.42 -15.90 4.24
C GLY A 97 11.90 -15.80 3.90
N GLY A 98 12.77 -15.63 4.91
CA GLY A 98 14.16 -15.20 4.74
C GLY A 98 14.36 -13.76 5.23
N ASP A 99 15.59 -13.25 5.15
CA ASP A 99 15.84 -11.87 5.55
C ASP A 99 15.17 -10.90 4.56
N ILE A 100 14.30 -10.03 5.08
CA ILE A 100 13.64 -8.98 4.29
C ILE A 100 14.64 -8.10 3.54
N VAL A 101 15.84 -7.91 4.09
CA VAL A 101 16.90 -7.11 3.47
C VAL A 101 17.42 -7.80 2.21
N ASP A 102 17.70 -9.10 2.29
CA ASP A 102 18.17 -9.90 1.16
C ASP A 102 17.10 -10.00 0.07
N ILE A 103 15.83 -10.19 0.47
CA ILE A 103 14.69 -10.19 -0.44
C ILE A 103 14.62 -8.86 -1.18
N ALA A 104 14.62 -7.73 -0.46
CA ALA A 104 14.53 -6.40 -1.06
C ALA A 104 15.73 -6.10 -1.99
N GLN A 105 16.93 -6.57 -1.63
CA GLN A 105 18.14 -6.39 -2.43
C GLN A 105 18.07 -7.20 -3.74
N GLN A 106 17.58 -8.44 -3.70
CA GLN A 106 17.37 -9.26 -4.89
C GLN A 106 16.29 -8.65 -5.79
N VAL A 107 15.16 -8.21 -5.22
CA VAL A 107 14.08 -7.53 -5.96
C VAL A 107 14.62 -6.28 -6.66
N ALA A 108 15.41 -5.46 -5.96
CA ALA A 108 16.00 -4.25 -6.55
C ALA A 108 16.95 -4.57 -7.71
N SER A 109 17.77 -5.63 -7.60
CA SER A 109 18.67 -6.04 -8.68
C SER A 109 17.92 -6.63 -9.88
N ILE A 110 16.85 -7.41 -9.67
CA ILE A 110 16.01 -7.88 -10.78
C ILE A 110 15.33 -6.70 -11.48
N ALA A 111 14.75 -5.79 -10.70
CA ALA A 111 14.06 -4.63 -11.24
C ALA A 111 14.98 -3.72 -12.07
N GLU A 112 16.26 -3.55 -11.69
CA GLU A 112 17.17 -2.63 -12.40
C GLU A 112 17.42 -3.01 -13.87
N HIS A 113 17.12 -4.26 -14.26
CA HIS A 113 17.21 -4.74 -15.64
C HIS A 113 15.94 -4.48 -16.47
N ASN A 114 14.85 -4.06 -15.83
CA ASN A 114 13.59 -3.81 -16.51
C ASN A 114 13.64 -2.43 -17.21
N PRO A 115 13.42 -2.38 -18.54
CA PRO A 115 13.62 -1.17 -19.34
C PRO A 115 12.68 -0.02 -18.98
N VAL A 116 11.55 -0.30 -18.31
CA VAL A 116 10.58 0.75 -17.93
C VAL A 116 10.77 1.28 -16.51
N ILE A 117 11.76 0.81 -15.76
CA ILE A 117 12.06 1.36 -14.43
C ILE A 117 12.41 2.85 -14.53
N GLY A 118 11.81 3.63 -13.64
CA GLY A 118 11.97 5.08 -13.59
C GLY A 118 11.14 5.83 -14.63
N GLN A 119 10.45 5.15 -15.55
CA GLN A 119 9.62 5.79 -16.55
C GLN A 119 8.20 6.06 -16.04
N ARG A 120 7.63 7.20 -16.43
CA ARG A 120 6.20 7.46 -16.23
C ARG A 120 5.40 6.72 -17.29
N LEU A 121 4.57 5.78 -16.85
CA LEU A 121 3.66 5.01 -17.68
C LEU A 121 2.28 5.66 -17.62
N SER A 122 1.89 6.29 -18.73
CA SER A 122 0.54 6.82 -18.93
C SER A 122 -0.42 5.69 -19.28
N GLY A 123 -1.63 5.73 -18.73
CA GLY A 123 -2.67 4.73 -18.97
C GLY A 123 -3.32 4.25 -17.68
N LEU A 124 -4.50 3.63 -17.80
CA LEU A 124 -5.18 3.01 -16.67
C LEU A 124 -4.48 1.70 -16.30
N ARG A 125 -4.65 1.25 -15.04
CA ARG A 125 -4.45 -0.17 -14.74
C ARG A 125 -5.50 -0.98 -15.52
N PRO A 126 -5.13 -2.12 -16.15
CA PRO A 126 -3.89 -2.89 -15.97
C PRO A 126 -2.74 -2.59 -16.97
N ASP A 127 -2.91 -1.68 -17.94
CA ASP A 127 -1.95 -1.52 -19.05
C ASP A 127 -0.53 -1.18 -18.58
N SER A 128 -0.41 -0.30 -17.58
CA SER A 128 0.88 0.07 -16.99
C SER A 128 1.56 -1.10 -16.26
N GLU A 129 0.79 -1.96 -15.59
CA GLU A 129 1.33 -3.15 -14.92
C GLU A 129 1.80 -4.18 -15.93
N ASN A 130 1.01 -4.40 -16.98
CA ASN A 130 1.38 -5.32 -18.07
C ASN A 130 2.68 -4.90 -18.76
N ARG A 131 2.89 -3.60 -18.97
CA ARG A 131 4.17 -3.07 -19.51
C ARG A 131 5.34 -3.33 -18.57
N TYR A 132 5.14 -3.13 -17.27
CA TYR A 132 6.16 -3.44 -16.28
C TYR A 132 6.47 -4.94 -16.26
N TRP A 133 5.48 -5.82 -16.15
CA TRP A 133 5.70 -7.26 -16.13
C TRP A 133 6.31 -7.81 -17.41
N ALA A 134 5.91 -7.29 -18.58
CA ALA A 134 6.49 -7.68 -19.86
C ALA A 134 7.97 -7.28 -20.00
N GLY A 135 8.43 -6.29 -19.22
CA GLY A 135 9.82 -5.85 -19.18
C GLY A 135 10.70 -6.60 -18.18
N LEU A 136 10.14 -7.50 -17.37
CA LEU A 136 10.93 -8.27 -16.41
C LEU A 136 11.82 -9.30 -17.12
N PRO A 137 13.06 -9.52 -16.66
CA PRO A 137 13.86 -10.63 -17.15
C PRO A 137 13.19 -11.97 -16.79
N PRO A 138 13.53 -13.07 -17.48
CA PRO A 138 13.10 -14.40 -17.06
C PRO A 138 13.46 -14.64 -15.59
N LEU A 139 12.44 -14.93 -14.78
CA LEU A 139 12.63 -15.21 -13.36
C LEU A 139 12.97 -16.69 -13.19
N ASP A 140 14.04 -16.99 -12.46
CA ASP A 140 14.43 -18.37 -12.14
C ASP A 140 13.33 -19.06 -11.31
N ASP A 141 13.05 -20.33 -11.63
CA ASP A 141 12.15 -21.18 -10.87
C ASP A 141 12.60 -21.32 -9.40
N GLY A 142 13.91 -21.25 -9.15
CA GLY A 142 14.51 -21.27 -7.81
C GLY A 142 14.30 -20.01 -6.97
N LEU A 143 13.76 -18.92 -7.54
CA LEU A 143 13.48 -17.70 -6.77
C LEU A 143 12.40 -17.94 -5.72
N SER A 144 12.70 -17.49 -4.50
CA SER A 144 11.76 -17.51 -3.37
C SER A 144 10.44 -16.83 -3.74
N GLN A 145 9.32 -17.44 -3.32
CA GLN A 145 7.98 -16.85 -3.49
C GLN A 145 7.87 -15.43 -2.92
N TYR A 146 8.68 -15.09 -1.92
CA TYR A 146 8.69 -13.75 -1.32
C TYR A 146 9.35 -12.72 -2.24
N VAL A 147 10.39 -13.10 -2.98
CA VAL A 147 11.00 -12.25 -4.02
C VAL A 147 10.01 -12.03 -5.15
N LYS A 148 9.38 -13.11 -5.65
CA LYS A 148 8.34 -13.02 -6.69
C LYS A 148 7.20 -12.09 -6.26
N SER A 149 6.66 -12.27 -5.05
CA SER A 149 5.59 -11.42 -4.51
C SER A 149 5.97 -9.94 -4.38
N TRP A 150 7.24 -9.63 -4.10
CA TRP A 150 7.70 -8.23 -4.03
C TRP A 150 7.92 -7.60 -5.39
N ILE A 151 8.32 -8.38 -6.40
CA ILE A 151 8.42 -7.94 -7.79
C ILE A 151 7.04 -7.66 -8.36
N ASP A 152 6.07 -8.54 -8.11
CA ASP A 152 4.71 -8.45 -8.65
C ASP A 152 3.89 -7.37 -7.95
N HIS A 153 4.09 -7.22 -6.64
CA HIS A 153 3.35 -6.29 -5.79
C HIS A 153 4.31 -5.47 -4.91
N PRO A 154 5.10 -4.57 -5.53
CA PRO A 154 5.95 -3.67 -4.77
C PRO A 154 5.10 -2.72 -3.91
N PRO A 155 5.66 -2.16 -2.83
CA PRO A 155 4.98 -1.11 -2.07
C PRO A 155 4.47 0.00 -2.97
N GLU A 156 3.19 0.32 -2.82
CA GLU A 156 2.47 1.26 -3.69
C GLU A 156 2.28 2.58 -2.94
N ILE A 157 2.71 3.69 -3.55
CA ILE A 157 2.69 5.03 -2.97
C ILE A 157 1.90 5.95 -3.89
N THR A 158 0.86 6.54 -3.34
CA THR A 158 -0.02 7.49 -4.03
C THR A 158 0.42 8.90 -3.73
N LEU A 159 0.71 9.63 -4.80
CA LEU A 159 1.07 11.04 -4.81
C LEU A 159 -0.21 11.86 -5.04
N TYR A 160 -0.68 12.54 -3.99
CA TYR A 160 -1.86 13.38 -4.05
C TYR A 160 -1.50 14.79 -4.53
N ALA A 161 -2.47 15.45 -5.17
CA ALA A 161 -2.35 16.83 -5.65
C ALA A 161 -1.92 17.84 -4.56
N ASN A 162 -2.32 17.57 -3.31
CA ASN A 162 -1.97 18.39 -2.14
C ASN A 162 -0.56 18.12 -1.59
N GLY A 163 0.27 17.35 -2.30
CA GLY A 163 1.63 17.01 -1.91
C GLY A 163 1.75 15.90 -0.85
N LYS A 164 0.63 15.29 -0.42
CA LYS A 164 0.67 14.14 0.49
C LYS A 164 1.07 12.87 -0.25
N HIS A 165 1.85 12.03 0.42
CA HIS A 165 2.22 10.69 -0.05
C HIS A 165 1.67 9.66 0.92
N LEU A 166 0.82 8.75 0.44
CA LEU A 166 0.24 7.70 1.27
C LEU A 166 0.45 6.34 0.62
N TYR A 167 0.67 5.31 1.43
CA TYR A 167 0.70 3.94 0.94
C TYR A 167 -0.68 3.37 0.65
N ASP A 168 -0.88 2.86 -0.55
CA ASP A 168 -2.02 1.98 -0.86
C ASP A 168 -1.69 0.52 -0.50
N GLY A 169 -0.41 0.15 -0.62
CA GLY A 169 0.07 -1.21 -0.38
C GLY A 169 1.49 -1.26 0.18
N GLY A 170 1.86 -2.37 0.85
CA GLY A 170 3.24 -2.64 1.25
C GLY A 170 3.82 -1.81 2.42
N ARG A 171 3.06 -0.91 3.05
CA ARG A 171 3.54 -0.09 4.18
C ARG A 171 4.18 -0.86 5.35
N HIS A 172 3.68 -2.06 5.67
CA HIS A 172 4.27 -2.91 6.72
C HIS A 172 5.64 -3.45 6.32
N ARG A 173 5.80 -3.84 5.05
CA ARG A 173 7.09 -4.28 4.48
C ARG A 173 8.10 -3.15 4.57
N ILE A 174 7.71 -1.95 4.13
CA ILE A 174 8.58 -0.77 4.21
C ILE A 174 8.90 -0.41 5.67
N ALA A 175 7.92 -0.41 6.58
CA ALA A 175 8.17 -0.07 7.98
C ALA A 175 9.22 -1.01 8.60
N TYR A 176 9.11 -2.31 8.36
CA TYR A 176 10.07 -3.27 8.88
C TYR A 176 11.43 -3.19 8.17
N LEU A 177 11.45 -3.05 6.84
CA LEU A 177 12.70 -2.84 6.07
C LEU A 177 13.43 -1.58 6.55
N ARG A 178 12.71 -0.46 6.68
CA ARG A 178 13.22 0.81 7.20
C ARG A 178 13.88 0.64 8.56
N TYR A 179 13.21 -0.06 9.49
CA TYR A 179 13.78 -0.38 10.80
C TYR A 179 15.11 -1.12 10.69
N ARG A 180 15.20 -2.11 9.79
CA ARG A 180 16.38 -2.95 9.60
C ARG A 180 17.56 -2.23 8.95
N VAL A 181 17.33 -1.38 7.95
CA VAL A 181 18.42 -0.87 7.10
C VAL A 181 18.67 0.63 7.15
N GLN A 182 17.67 1.50 7.39
CA GLN A 182 17.86 2.93 7.10
C GLN A 182 18.97 3.58 7.94
N ARG A 183 19.15 3.18 9.20
CA ARG A 183 20.22 3.73 10.05
C ARG A 183 21.63 3.28 9.64
N ILE A 184 21.74 2.17 8.91
CA ILE A 184 23.01 1.57 8.48
C ILE A 184 23.32 1.98 7.03
N ASN A 185 22.30 1.94 6.18
CA ASN A 185 22.37 2.29 4.77
C ASN A 185 21.10 3.05 4.36
N PRO A 186 21.06 4.40 4.52
CA PRO A 186 19.90 5.21 4.12
C PRO A 186 19.68 5.19 2.60
N ASN A 187 20.72 4.89 1.82
CA ASN A 187 20.68 4.77 0.36
C ASN A 187 20.29 3.37 -0.13
N PHE A 188 19.87 2.47 0.78
CA PHE A 188 19.37 1.16 0.39
C PHE A 188 18.19 1.30 -0.57
N ARG A 189 18.36 0.79 -1.80
CA ARG A 189 17.39 0.97 -2.88
C ARG A 189 16.25 -0.03 -2.74
N VAL A 190 15.02 0.46 -2.85
CA VAL A 190 13.80 -0.37 -2.75
C VAL A 190 12.93 -0.13 -3.97
N LEU A 191 12.45 -1.22 -4.56
CA LEU A 191 11.43 -1.14 -5.61
C LEU A 191 10.11 -0.66 -5.00
N VAL A 192 9.54 0.38 -5.60
CA VAL A 192 8.22 0.91 -5.28
C VAL A 192 7.43 1.15 -6.57
N ASN A 193 6.11 1.18 -6.47
CA ASN A 193 5.22 1.68 -7.51
C ASN A 193 4.63 3.01 -7.07
N LEU A 194 4.95 4.08 -7.78
CA LEU A 194 4.38 5.40 -7.57
C LEU A 194 3.19 5.57 -8.49
N ASN A 195 2.07 6.04 -7.96
CA ASN A 195 0.93 6.47 -8.76
C ASN A 195 0.60 7.92 -8.40
N LYS A 196 0.09 8.69 -9.35
CA LYS A 196 -0.29 10.08 -9.10
C LYS A 196 -1.74 10.31 -9.48
N LEU A 197 -2.53 10.85 -8.58
CA LEU A 197 -3.92 11.20 -8.87
C LEU A 197 -4.00 12.48 -9.72
N VAL A 198 -4.91 12.48 -10.69
CA VAL A 198 -5.28 13.69 -11.42
C VAL A 198 -5.89 14.67 -10.42
N SER A 199 -5.39 15.91 -10.40
CA SER A 199 -5.99 16.97 -9.60
C SER A 199 -7.36 17.29 -10.22
N SER A 200 -8.45 17.02 -9.49
CA SER A 200 -9.80 17.49 -9.84
C SER A 200 -9.93 18.99 -9.60
#